data_AF-A0A6V7XAW5-F1
#
_entry.id   AF-A0A6V7XAW5-F1
#
_cell.length_a   1.000
_cell.length_b   1.000
_cell.length_c   1.000
_cell.angle_alpha   90.00
_cell.angle_beta   90.00
_cell.angle_gamma   90.00
#
_symmetry.space_group_name_H-M   'P 1'
#
loop_
_entity.id
_entity.type
_entity.pdbx_description
1 polymer ?
#
loop_
_entity_poly.entity_id
_entity_poly.type
_entity_poly.pdbx_seq_one_letter_code
_entity_poly.pdbx_strand_id
1 'polypeptide(L)'
;MKMFGKRKRMTALQKAENRFRIQMDRTVGGEMYLKKIRNRHIRCHMCEGRVGKQYIKHVYGHLEGKKLYKCPTCDEGSHIKKMVKLHMDQCHPEKGGMASVVDCRYIYIGLIRDTVKECFPLLFVNIAPPKILVSLK
;
A
#
# COMPACT_ATOMS: atom_id res chain seq x y z
N MET A 1 -34.79 -8.31 -14.27
CA MET A 1 -33.70 -9.18 -13.76
C MET A 1 -32.36 -8.58 -14.15
N LYS A 2 -31.50 -8.13 -13.21
CA LYS A 2 -30.15 -7.62 -13.53
C LYS A 2 -29.20 -8.82 -13.67
N MET A 3 -28.64 -9.01 -14.86
CA MET A 3 -27.69 -10.09 -15.15
C MET A 3 -26.39 -9.90 -14.35
N PHE A 4 -26.12 -10.80 -13.40
CA PHE A 4 -24.82 -10.88 -12.75
C PHE A 4 -23.77 -11.45 -13.72
N GLY A 5 -22.79 -10.61 -14.09
CA GLY A 5 -21.38 -10.98 -14.00
C GLY A 5 -20.75 -11.89 -15.07
N LYS A 6 -20.70 -11.47 -16.34
CA LYS A 6 -19.56 -11.89 -17.20
C LYS A 6 -18.35 -11.03 -16.81
N ARG A 7 -17.39 -11.58 -16.04
CA ARG A 7 -16.11 -10.89 -15.81
C ARG A 7 -15.47 -10.60 -17.16
N LYS A 8 -15.34 -9.31 -17.51
CA LYS A 8 -14.66 -8.90 -18.75
C LYS A 8 -13.24 -9.48 -18.74
N ARG A 9 -12.87 -10.24 -19.77
CA ARG A 9 -11.55 -10.85 -19.88
C ARG A 9 -10.50 -9.73 -19.95
N MET A 10 -9.58 -9.71 -18.99
CA MET A 10 -8.51 -8.71 -18.98
C MET A 10 -7.62 -8.85 -20.22
N THR A 11 -7.25 -7.72 -20.80
CA THR A 11 -6.29 -7.63 -21.92
C THR A 11 -4.87 -8.01 -21.46
N ALA A 12 -3.97 -8.25 -22.42
CA ALA A 12 -2.56 -8.54 -22.10
C ALA A 12 -1.90 -7.38 -21.33
N LEU A 13 -2.18 -6.13 -21.73
CA LEU A 13 -1.70 -4.92 -21.06
C LEU A 13 -2.20 -4.84 -19.61
N GLN A 14 -3.52 -5.00 -19.41
CA GLN A 14 -4.11 -4.99 -18.06
C GLN A 14 -3.53 -6.09 -17.16
N LYS A 15 -3.21 -7.26 -17.73
CA LYS A 15 -2.52 -8.32 -16.99
C LYS A 15 -1.10 -7.90 -16.61
N ALA A 16 -0.36 -7.26 -17.52
CA ALA A 16 0.98 -6.76 -17.26
C ALA A 16 0.99 -5.67 -16.17
N GLU A 17 0.11 -4.68 -16.27
CA GLU A 17 -0.05 -3.62 -15.25
C GLU A 17 -0.40 -4.21 -13.88
N ASN A 18 -1.31 -5.19 -13.83
CA ASN A 18 -1.65 -5.86 -12.57
C ASN A 18 -0.46 -6.61 -11.98
N ARG A 19 0.35 -7.30 -12.80
CA ARG A 19 1.58 -7.95 -12.33
C ARG A 19 2.58 -6.94 -11.76
N PHE A 20 2.77 -5.83 -12.47
CA PHE A 20 3.64 -4.74 -12.03
C PHE A 20 3.17 -4.14 -10.71
N ARG A 21 1.87 -3.86 -10.57
CA ARG A 21 1.28 -3.36 -9.32
C ARG A 21 1.52 -4.32 -8.15
N ILE A 22 1.30 -5.62 -8.35
CA ILE A 22 1.54 -6.65 -7.32
C ILE A 22 3.03 -6.69 -6.93
N GLN A 23 3.93 -6.60 -7.90
CA GLN A 23 5.37 -6.55 -7.65
C GLN A 23 5.76 -5.31 -6.85
N MET A 24 5.20 -4.15 -7.17
CA MET A 24 5.42 -2.89 -6.43
C MET A 24 4.86 -2.95 -5.01
N ASP A 25 3.65 -3.47 -4.82
CA ASP A 25 3.07 -3.65 -3.48
C ASP A 25 3.91 -4.61 -2.62
N ARG A 26 4.50 -5.65 -3.22
CA ARG A 26 5.44 -6.52 -2.50
C ARG A 26 6.73 -5.81 -2.11
N THR A 27 7.27 -5.06 -3.06
CA THR A 27 8.61 -4.49 -2.96
C THR A 27 8.62 -3.27 -2.04
N VAL A 28 7.80 -2.28 -2.40
CA VAL A 28 7.72 -0.99 -1.73
C VAL A 28 6.71 -1.02 -0.58
N GLY A 29 5.68 -1.85 -0.71
CA GLY A 29 4.64 -1.92 0.31
C GLY A 29 5.04 -2.70 1.56
N GLY A 30 6.16 -3.43 1.56
CA GLY A 30 6.69 -4.13 2.72
C GLY A 30 6.23 -5.59 2.87
N GLU A 31 5.47 -6.16 1.92
CA GLU A 31 5.11 -7.59 1.98
C GLU A 31 6.34 -8.49 1.91
N MET A 32 7.45 -8.03 1.30
CA MET A 32 8.69 -8.80 1.26
C MET A 32 9.28 -9.09 2.64
N TYR A 33 8.99 -8.26 3.65
CA TYR A 33 9.50 -8.43 5.01
C TYR A 33 8.68 -9.41 5.84
N LEU A 34 7.69 -10.10 5.25
CA LEU A 34 6.85 -11.05 5.95
C LEU A 34 6.88 -12.42 5.30
N LYS A 35 7.07 -13.44 6.14
CA LYS A 35 6.94 -14.83 5.74
C LYS A 35 5.52 -15.08 5.23
N LYS A 36 5.39 -15.84 4.15
CA LYS A 36 4.08 -16.19 3.58
C LYS A 36 3.25 -16.98 4.61
N ILE A 37 2.19 -16.36 5.12
CA ILE A 37 1.29 -16.97 6.10
C ILE A 37 0.18 -17.76 5.37
N ARG A 38 -0.01 -19.02 5.74
CA ARG A 38 -1.17 -19.84 5.29
C ARG A 38 -2.42 -19.58 6.12
N ASN A 39 -2.26 -19.11 7.35
CA ASN A 39 -3.34 -18.80 8.28
C ASN A 39 -4.09 -17.50 7.89
N ARG A 40 -5.39 -17.44 8.17
CA ARG A 40 -6.25 -16.33 7.72
C ARG A 40 -6.07 -15.04 8.53
N HIS A 41 -5.63 -15.15 9.79
CA HIS A 41 -5.43 -14.01 10.68
C HIS A 41 -4.15 -14.18 11.50
N ILE A 42 -3.49 -13.06 11.76
CA ILE A 42 -2.30 -12.92 12.61
C ILE A 42 -2.59 -11.85 13.67
N ARG A 43 -1.95 -11.93 14.83
CA ARG A 43 -2.08 -10.90 15.88
C ARG A 43 -0.94 -9.90 15.72
N CYS A 44 -1.26 -8.60 15.75
CA CYS A 44 -0.24 -7.56 15.83
C CYS A 44 0.35 -7.51 17.25
N HIS A 45 1.66 -7.44 17.37
CA HIS A 45 2.32 -7.32 18.67
C HIS A 45 2.22 -5.91 19.27
N MET A 46 2.17 -4.87 18.43
CA MET A 46 2.10 -3.48 18.89
C MET A 46 0.73 -3.09 19.48
N CYS A 47 -0.36 -3.60 18.93
CA CYS A 47 -1.72 -3.19 19.33
C CYS A 47 -2.67 -4.36 19.61
N GLU A 48 -2.16 -5.59 19.62
CA GLU A 48 -2.90 -6.83 19.87
C GLU A 48 -4.08 -7.12 18.91
N GLY A 49 -4.25 -6.28 17.88
CA GLY A 49 -5.32 -6.38 16.91
C GLY A 49 -5.24 -7.67 16.09
N ARG A 50 -6.41 -8.24 15.77
CA ARG A 50 -6.52 -9.38 14.86
C ARG A 50 -6.52 -8.91 13.41
N VAL A 51 -5.45 -9.22 12.70
CA VAL A 51 -5.17 -8.72 11.35
C VAL A 51 -5.34 -9.83 10.32
N GLY A 52 -6.12 -9.60 9.27
CA GLY A 52 -6.34 -10.57 8.19
C GLY A 52 -5.29 -10.51 7.07
N LYS A 53 -5.71 -10.86 5.85
CA LYS A 53 -4.86 -10.83 4.64
C LYS A 53 -4.30 -9.46 4.26
N GLN A 54 -4.83 -8.36 4.83
CA GLN A 54 -4.41 -6.99 4.52
C GLN A 54 -3.45 -6.44 5.59
N TYR A 55 -2.51 -7.26 6.06
CA TYR A 55 -1.64 -6.92 7.19
C TYR A 55 -0.73 -5.73 6.93
N ILE A 56 -0.27 -5.52 5.70
CA ILE A 56 0.52 -4.33 5.36
C ILE A 56 -0.30 -3.04 5.52
N LYS A 57 -1.59 -3.05 5.15
CA LYS A 57 -2.44 -1.88 5.36
C LYS A 57 -2.65 -1.59 6.84
N HIS A 58 -2.67 -2.63 7.66
CA HIS A 58 -2.68 -2.48 9.12
C HIS A 58 -1.39 -1.82 9.61
N VAL A 59 -0.22 -2.26 9.13
CA VAL A 59 1.08 -1.62 9.44
C VAL A 59 1.08 -0.13 9.10
N TYR A 60 0.49 0.27 7.97
CA TYR A 60 0.39 1.69 7.61
C TYR A 60 -0.43 2.50 8.63
N GLY A 61 -1.37 1.89 9.35
CA GLY A 61 -2.10 2.55 10.43
C GLY A 61 -1.20 2.94 11.61
N HIS A 62 -0.09 2.23 11.82
CA HIS A 62 0.93 2.60 12.81
C HIS A 62 1.92 3.65 12.30
N LEU A 63 1.77 4.09 11.04
CA LEU A 63 2.57 5.16 10.41
C LEU A 63 1.77 6.47 10.31
N GLU A 64 0.92 6.74 11.30
CA GLU A 64 0.17 8.00 11.37
C GLU A 64 1.11 9.21 11.29
N GLY A 65 0.66 10.27 10.61
CA GLY A 65 1.48 11.45 10.32
C GLY A 65 2.48 11.29 9.16
N LYS A 66 2.68 10.10 8.59
CA LYS A 66 3.50 9.92 7.38
C LYS A 66 2.65 10.01 6.11
N LYS A 67 3.06 10.85 5.16
CA LYS A 67 2.39 11.03 3.86
C LYS A 67 2.79 9.92 2.88
N LEU A 68 2.42 8.66 3.17
CA LEU A 68 2.70 7.51 2.29
C LEU A 68 2.09 7.67 0.89
N TYR A 69 0.96 8.36 0.84
CA TYR A 69 0.26 8.74 -0.37
C TYR A 69 0.06 10.25 -0.38
N LYS A 70 0.32 10.91 -1.51
CA LYS A 70 0.17 12.36 -1.66
C LYS A 70 -0.82 12.73 -2.74
N CYS A 71 -1.49 13.86 -2.54
CA CYS A 71 -2.26 14.54 -3.57
C CYS A 71 -1.30 15.01 -4.67
N PRO A 72 -1.63 14.80 -5.96
CA PRO A 72 -0.82 15.33 -7.05
C PRO A 72 -1.03 16.84 -7.30
N THR A 73 -2.06 17.45 -6.68
CA THR A 73 -2.48 18.83 -6.94
C THR A 73 -2.05 19.80 -5.84
N CYS A 74 -1.91 19.34 -4.60
CA CYS A 74 -1.50 20.13 -3.45
C CYS A 74 -0.61 19.30 -2.51
N ASP A 75 -0.12 19.88 -1.40
CA ASP A 75 0.78 19.17 -0.47
C ASP A 75 0.03 18.24 0.51
N GLU A 76 -1.28 18.08 0.41
CA GLU A 76 -2.03 17.15 1.26
C GLU A 76 -1.62 15.68 1.03
N GLY A 77 -1.62 14.89 2.10
CA GLY A 77 -1.20 13.49 2.03
C GLY A 77 -1.61 12.69 3.26
N SER A 78 -1.64 11.36 3.11
CA SER A 78 -2.07 10.45 4.16
C SER A 78 -1.33 9.12 4.11
N HIS A 79 -1.29 8.42 5.24
CA HIS A 79 -0.85 7.04 5.32
C HIS A 79 -1.87 6.07 4.68
N ILE A 80 -3.11 6.51 4.44
CA ILE A 80 -4.18 5.74 3.81
C ILE A 80 -4.54 6.31 2.44
N LYS A 81 -4.34 5.51 1.37
CA LYS A 81 -4.66 5.90 -0.01
C LYS A 81 -6.11 6.38 -0.21
N LYS A 82 -7.07 5.80 0.51
CA LYS A 82 -8.49 6.19 0.45
C LYS A 82 -8.72 7.62 0.93
N MET A 83 -7.96 8.09 1.92
CA MET A 83 -8.13 9.45 2.44
C MET A 83 -7.69 10.49 1.42
N VAL A 84 -6.59 10.25 0.70
CA VAL A 84 -6.17 11.14 -0.39
C VAL A 84 -7.20 11.16 -1.51
N LYS A 85 -7.82 10.01 -1.85
CA LYS A 85 -8.90 9.97 -2.84
C LYS A 85 -10.11 10.81 -2.42
N LEU A 86 -10.56 10.63 -1.18
CA LEU A 86 -11.67 11.42 -0.63
C LEU A 86 -11.35 12.91 -0.66
N HIS A 87 -10.14 13.30 -0.23
CA HIS A 87 -9.65 14.67 -0.33
C HIS A 87 -9.69 15.19 -1.77
N MET A 88 -9.25 14.40 -2.75
CA MET A 88 -9.30 14.81 -4.17
C MET A 88 -10.72 15.02 -4.66
N ASP A 89 -11.64 14.12 -4.30
CA ASP A 89 -13.05 14.22 -4.71
C ASP A 89 -13.74 15.46 -4.08
N GLN A 90 -13.32 15.87 -2.88
CA GLN A 90 -13.90 17.01 -2.16
C GLN A 90 -13.25 18.36 -2.48
N CYS A 91 -11.92 18.40 -2.57
CA CYS A 91 -11.14 19.64 -2.70
C CYS A 91 -10.67 19.92 -4.13
N HIS A 92 -10.64 18.90 -4.99
CA HIS A 92 -10.23 19.02 -6.39
C HIS A 92 -11.24 18.32 -7.32
N PRO A 93 -12.56 18.61 -7.21
CA PRO A 93 -13.60 17.87 -7.94
C PRO A 93 -13.43 17.93 -9.46
N GLU A 94 -12.83 19.00 -9.99
CA GLU A 94 -12.51 19.14 -11.42
C GLU A 94 -11.40 18.17 -11.90
N LYS A 95 -10.63 17.61 -10.96
CA LYS A 95 -9.58 16.59 -11.18
C LYS A 95 -9.91 15.26 -10.49
N GLY A 96 -10.99 15.21 -9.71
CA GLY A 96 -11.48 14.12 -8.87
C GLY A 96 -12.01 12.97 -9.72
N GLY A 97 -11.11 12.09 -10.16
CA GLY A 97 -11.45 10.93 -10.97
C GLY A 97 -10.39 10.56 -12.00
N MET A 98 -9.63 11.53 -12.50
CA MET A 98 -8.58 11.32 -13.51
C MET A 98 -7.17 11.27 -12.91
N ALA A 99 -6.90 12.05 -11.87
CA ALA A 99 -5.55 12.16 -11.33
C ALA A 99 -5.20 10.95 -10.42
N SER A 100 -4.05 10.34 -10.69
CA SER A 100 -3.54 9.22 -9.90
C SER A 100 -2.84 9.72 -8.64
N VAL A 101 -3.25 9.21 -7.48
CA VAL A 101 -2.58 9.45 -6.19
C VAL A 101 -1.10 9.10 -6.30
N VAL A 102 -0.23 10.00 -5.83
CA VAL A 102 1.22 9.79 -5.83
C VAL A 102 1.59 8.81 -4.73
N ASP A 103 2.34 7.76 -5.07
CA ASP A 103 2.79 6.73 -4.15
C ASP A 103 4.20 7.06 -3.63
N CYS A 104 4.28 7.51 -2.39
CA CYS A 104 5.52 7.92 -1.73
C CYS A 104 6.05 6.85 -0.76
N ARG A 105 5.49 5.64 -0.75
CA ARG A 105 5.88 4.57 0.19
C ARG A 105 7.37 4.22 0.12
N TYR A 106 8.01 4.39 -1.04
CA TYR A 106 9.43 4.11 -1.22
C TYR A 106 10.33 4.98 -0.34
N ILE A 107 9.93 6.23 -0.06
CA ILE A 107 10.68 7.15 0.81
C ILE A 107 10.74 6.59 2.24
N TYR A 108 9.67 5.91 2.64
CA TYR A 108 9.50 5.37 3.99
C TYR A 108 9.81 3.88 4.07
N ILE A 109 10.49 3.29 3.09
CA ILE A 109 10.66 1.84 3.02
C ILE A 109 11.41 1.24 4.22
N GLY A 110 12.40 1.98 4.76
CA GLY A 110 13.09 1.59 5.99
C GLY A 110 12.16 1.64 7.20
N LEU A 111 11.39 2.72 7.33
CA LEU A 111 10.39 2.86 8.39
C LEU A 111 9.31 1.77 8.30
N ILE A 112 8.80 1.48 7.10
CA ILE A 112 7.84 0.39 6.88
C ILE A 112 8.44 -0.95 7.31
N ARG A 113 9.69 -1.25 6.93
CA ARG A 113 10.38 -2.48 7.36
C ARG A 113 10.41 -2.59 8.88
N ASP A 114 10.82 -1.52 9.55
CA ASP A 114 10.99 -1.52 11.00
C ASP A 114 9.62 -1.66 11.70
N THR A 115 8.57 -0.97 11.22
CA THR A 115 7.21 -1.16 11.76
C THR A 115 6.66 -2.57 11.48
N VAL A 116 6.98 -3.18 10.34
CA VAL A 116 6.62 -4.60 10.08
C VAL A 116 7.28 -5.52 11.11
N LYS A 117 8.56 -5.28 11.42
CA LYS A 117 9.30 -6.03 12.45
C LYS A 117 8.64 -5.91 13.82
N GLU A 118 8.26 -4.71 14.22
CA GLU A 118 7.57 -4.46 15.49
C GLU A 118 6.15 -5.07 15.51
N CYS A 119 5.40 -4.98 14.41
CA CYS A 119 4.05 -5.55 14.33
C CYS A 119 4.03 -7.08 14.38
N PHE A 120 4.96 -7.73 13.67
CA PHE A 120 4.93 -9.18 13.47
C PHE A 120 6.33 -9.80 13.60
N PRO A 121 6.97 -9.72 14.78
CA PRO A 121 8.36 -10.13 14.97
C PRO A 121 8.62 -11.60 14.61
N LEU A 122 7.68 -12.50 14.94
CA LEU A 122 7.78 -13.94 14.63
C LEU A 122 7.66 -14.28 13.13
N LEU A 123 7.16 -13.35 12.33
CA LEU A 123 6.92 -13.52 10.90
C LEU A 123 7.88 -12.66 10.05
N PHE A 124 8.68 -11.81 10.70
CA PHE A 124 9.57 -10.88 10.04
C PHE A 124 10.69 -11.61 9.31
N VAL A 125 10.97 -11.17 8.09
CA VAL A 125 12.08 -11.64 7.26
C VAL A 125 13.03 -10.48 7.07
N ASN A 126 14.25 -10.64 7.56
CA ASN A 126 15.28 -9.62 7.46
C ASN A 126 15.86 -9.60 6.04
N ILE A 127 15.31 -8.72 5.21
CA ILE A 127 15.78 -8.45 3.85
C ILE A 127 16.20 -6.98 3.79
N ALA A 128 17.30 -6.70 3.10
CA ALA A 128 17.72 -5.32 2.88
C ALA A 128 16.66 -4.57 2.04
N PRO A 129 16.32 -3.33 2.40
CA PRO A 129 15.43 -2.52 1.58
C PRO A 129 15.97 -2.41 0.15
N PRO A 130 15.12 -2.58 -0.87
CA PRO A 130 15.51 -2.43 -2.25
C PRO A 130 16.08 -1.03 -2.46
N LYS A 131 17.28 -0.97 -3.05
CA LYS A 131 17.88 0.28 -3.49
C LYS A 131 17.15 0.73 -4.75
N ILE A 132 16.10 1.54 -4.57
CA ILE A 132 15.41 2.18 -5.68
C ILE A 132 16.22 3.45 -5.99
N LEU A 133 16.89 3.46 -7.14
CA LEU A 133 17.50 4.69 -7.66
C LEU A 133 16.37 5.62 -8.06
N VAL A 134 15.96 6.48 -7.14
CA VAL A 134 15.06 7.58 -7.44
C VAL A 134 15.98 8.66 -7.97
N SER A 135 16.00 8.86 -9.28
CA SER A 135 16.57 10.08 -9.85
C SER A 135 15.74 11.24 -9.30
N LEU A 136 16.22 11.83 -8.20
CA LEU A 136 15.73 13.12 -7.71
C LEU A 136 16.05 14.12 -8.83
N LYS A 137 15.01 14.50 -9.58
CA LYS A 137 15.02 15.70 -10.41
C LYS A 137 14.36 16.82 -9.63
#